data_AF-A0A7C4Y4I5-F1
#
_entry.id   AF-A0A7C4Y4I5-F1
#
_cell.length_a   1.000
_cell.length_b   1.000
_cell.length_c   1.000
_cell.angle_alpha   90.00
_cell.angle_beta   90.00
_cell.angle_gamma   90.00
#
_symmetry.space_group_name_H-M   'P 1'
#
loop_
_entity.id
_entity.type
_entity.pdbx_description
1 polymer ?
#
loop_
_entity_poly.entity_id
_entity_poly.type
_entity_poly.pdbx_seq_one_letter_code
_entity_poly.pdbx_strand_id
1 'polypeptide(L)'
;MKTKSLYTAIVIMVVVNFVMYFIVPLPTGVLVLYDDVWKTVAIALAAIFLLKAGHYVVGLEQKSLQLFASGFGCWTIGQIFWTKFHILHPEGSVPFPYISDIGFFAFHIFVLFGLFILLKHYLPFISTKQWLSTVIFFIILIGIAFPLVLLPSIRSVELTPLGKFLSFIYPLLDIVIIALLLPVIGLTAGGRIGQSWVIIVIGFALLTVADAIFSYLEMTGYSASFLAGSKFGFLWTLAGLIVMAGAIKFIEAHSK
;
A
#
# COMPACT_ATOMS: atom_id res chain seq x y z
N MET A 1 -4.36 25.97 -2.40
CA MET A 1 -5.69 25.33 -2.22
C MET A 1 -6.05 25.32 -0.76
N LYS A 2 -7.29 25.69 -0.40
CA LYS A 2 -7.79 25.58 0.99
C LYS A 2 -7.97 24.09 1.30
N THR A 3 -7.58 23.60 2.47
CA THR A 3 -7.59 22.15 2.75
C THR A 3 -8.95 21.48 2.58
N LYS A 4 -10.04 22.20 2.84
CA LYS A 4 -11.40 21.73 2.55
C LYS A 4 -11.58 21.27 1.10
N SER A 5 -10.98 21.95 0.13
CA SER A 5 -11.08 21.55 -1.29
C SER A 5 -10.33 20.25 -1.59
N LEU A 6 -9.27 19.93 -0.84
CA LEU A 6 -8.54 18.67 -1.00
C LEU A 6 -9.34 17.48 -0.46
N TYR A 7 -9.97 17.62 0.72
CA TYR A 7 -10.84 16.58 1.24
C TYR A 7 -12.06 16.34 0.35
N THR A 8 -12.67 17.41 -0.18
CA THR A 8 -13.75 17.27 -1.17
C THR A 8 -13.27 16.53 -2.42
N ALA A 9 -12.07 16.83 -2.93
CA ALA A 9 -11.51 16.11 -4.07
C ALA A 9 -11.30 14.62 -3.75
N ILE A 10 -10.76 14.27 -2.58
CA ILE A 10 -10.60 12.88 -2.15
C ILE A 10 -11.95 12.16 -2.11
N VAL A 11 -12.97 12.76 -1.49
CA VAL A 11 -14.32 12.17 -1.42
C VAL A 11 -14.88 11.94 -2.81
N ILE A 12 -14.77 12.93 -3.72
CA ILE A 12 -15.20 12.77 -5.11
C ILE A 12 -14.45 11.62 -5.78
N MET A 13 -13.13 11.53 -5.61
CA MET A 13 -12.33 10.44 -6.21
C MET A 13 -12.72 9.06 -5.67
N VAL A 14 -13.01 8.94 -4.37
CA VAL A 14 -13.50 7.69 -3.77
C VAL A 14 -14.88 7.33 -4.31
N VAL A 15 -15.81 8.29 -4.38
CA VAL A 15 -17.16 8.06 -4.89
C VAL A 15 -17.12 7.65 -6.36
N VAL A 16 -16.36 8.37 -7.19
CA VAL A 16 -16.17 8.02 -8.60
C VAL A 16 -15.59 6.62 -8.72
N ASN A 17 -14.56 6.28 -7.94
CA ASN A 17 -13.97 4.95 -7.96
C ASN A 17 -14.98 3.86 -7.60
N PHE A 18 -15.76 4.06 -6.53
CA PHE A 18 -16.82 3.12 -6.15
C PHE A 18 -17.88 2.96 -7.24
N VAL A 19 -18.37 4.07 -7.81
CA VAL A 19 -19.39 4.03 -8.88
C VAL A 19 -18.86 3.28 -10.10
N MET A 20 -17.62 3.54 -10.52
CA MET A 20 -17.01 2.89 -11.68
C MET A 20 -16.82 1.38 -11.48
N TYR A 21 -16.50 0.93 -10.26
CA TYR A 21 -16.30 -0.49 -9.96
C TYR A 21 -17.58 -1.29 -9.74
N PHE A 22 -18.62 -0.67 -9.17
CA PHE A 22 -19.78 -1.40 -8.66
C PHE A 22 -21.08 -1.11 -9.41
N ILE A 23 -21.16 0.01 -10.14
CA ILE A 23 -22.40 0.47 -10.78
C ILE A 23 -22.28 0.51 -12.29
N VAL A 24 -21.16 1.00 -12.83
CA VAL A 24 -20.99 1.16 -14.28
C VAL A 24 -20.57 -0.18 -14.91
N PRO A 25 -21.36 -0.77 -15.83
CA PRO A 25 -20.96 -1.99 -16.53
C PRO A 25 -19.94 -1.64 -17.62
N LEU A 26 -18.66 -1.77 -17.31
CA LEU A 26 -17.58 -1.54 -18.27
C LEU A 26 -17.12 -2.86 -18.91
N PRO A 27 -16.73 -2.86 -20.20
CA PRO A 27 -15.97 -3.96 -20.78
C PRO A 27 -14.68 -4.20 -19.99
N THR A 28 -14.27 -5.47 -19.84
CA THR A 28 -13.12 -5.87 -19.01
C THR A 28 -11.86 -5.07 -19.32
N GLY A 29 -11.49 -4.89 -20.60
CA GLY A 29 -10.30 -4.12 -20.97
C GLY A 29 -10.37 -2.65 -20.57
N VAL A 30 -11.55 -2.03 -20.61
CA VAL A 30 -11.75 -0.63 -20.15
C VAL A 30 -11.63 -0.54 -18.63
N LEU A 31 -12.17 -1.52 -17.91
CA LEU A 31 -12.07 -1.58 -16.45
C LEU A 31 -10.61 -1.77 -15.99
N VAL A 32 -9.84 -2.62 -16.67
CA VAL A 32 -8.41 -2.81 -16.39
C VAL A 32 -7.61 -1.52 -16.58
N LEU A 33 -7.82 -0.82 -17.70
CA LEU A 33 -7.14 0.47 -17.93
C LEU A 33 -7.58 1.54 -16.92
N TYR A 34 -8.87 1.56 -16.57
CA TYR A 34 -9.39 2.44 -15.53
C TYR A 34 -8.72 2.16 -14.18
N ASP A 35 -8.66 0.89 -13.76
CA ASP A 35 -8.00 0.47 -12.52
C ASP A 35 -6.54 0.95 -12.50
N ASP A 36 -5.80 0.59 -13.54
CA ASP A 36 -4.38 0.87 -13.69
C ASP A 36 -4.08 2.37 -13.57
N VAL A 37 -4.83 3.21 -14.27
CA VAL A 37 -4.64 4.67 -14.21
C VAL A 37 -5.03 5.21 -12.83
N TRP A 38 -6.16 4.78 -12.30
CA TRP A 38 -6.71 5.38 -11.08
C TRP A 38 -5.88 5.03 -9.84
N LYS A 39 -5.39 3.78 -9.74
CA LYS A 39 -4.47 3.38 -8.67
C LYS A 39 -3.11 4.06 -8.80
N THR A 40 -2.61 4.24 -10.03
CA THR A 40 -1.37 5.00 -10.29
C THR A 40 -1.50 6.43 -9.76
N VAL A 41 -2.60 7.12 -10.10
CA VAL A 41 -2.84 8.50 -9.66
C VAL A 41 -2.98 8.58 -8.14
N ALA A 42 -3.76 7.70 -7.53
CA ALA A 42 -3.97 7.71 -6.08
C ALA A 42 -2.67 7.49 -5.29
N ILE A 43 -1.86 6.52 -5.70
CA ILE A 43 -0.58 6.20 -5.04
C ILE A 43 0.49 7.28 -5.32
N ALA A 44 0.52 7.87 -6.51
CA ALA A 44 1.37 9.02 -6.81
C ALA A 44 1.01 10.24 -5.94
N LEU A 45 -0.27 10.52 -5.74
CA LEU A 45 -0.72 11.60 -4.87
C LEU A 45 -0.33 11.32 -3.41
N ALA A 46 -0.44 10.07 -2.94
CA ALA A 46 0.05 9.69 -1.62
C ALA A 46 1.55 10.00 -1.45
N ALA A 47 2.38 9.62 -2.43
CA ALA A 47 3.82 9.93 -2.44
C ALA A 47 4.08 11.44 -2.32
N ILE A 48 3.41 12.25 -3.15
CA ILE A 48 3.57 13.71 -3.18
C ILE A 48 3.20 14.33 -1.83
N PHE A 49 2.07 13.92 -1.25
CA PHE A 49 1.61 14.49 0.02
C PHE A 49 2.40 14.00 1.22
N LEU A 50 2.93 12.78 1.22
CA LEU A 50 3.90 12.31 2.22
C LEU A 50 5.19 13.12 2.16
N LEU A 51 5.72 13.38 0.96
CA LEU A 51 6.91 14.21 0.77
C LEU A 51 6.68 15.63 1.30
N LYS A 52 5.51 16.20 0.96
CA LYS A 52 5.10 17.52 1.45
C LYS A 52 4.94 17.55 2.97
N ALA A 53 4.36 16.51 3.58
CA ALA A 53 4.25 16.39 5.04
C ALA A 53 5.62 16.39 5.71
N GLY A 54 6.62 15.74 5.09
CA GLY A 54 8.01 15.76 5.55
C GLY A 54 8.66 17.16 5.58
N HIS A 55 8.13 18.16 4.89
CA HIS A 55 8.62 19.55 4.97
C HIS A 55 8.13 20.30 6.22
N TYR A 56 7.18 19.76 6.98
CA TYR A 56 6.61 20.39 8.19
C TYR A 56 7.24 19.89 9.49
N VAL A 57 8.15 18.93 9.40
CA VAL A 57 8.86 18.34 10.55
C VAL A 57 10.34 18.21 10.25
N VAL A 58 11.13 17.94 11.27
CA VAL A 58 12.60 17.79 11.17
C VAL A 58 13.07 16.50 11.83
N GLY A 59 14.28 16.05 11.50
CA GLY A 59 14.91 14.90 12.16
C GLY A 59 14.42 13.55 11.65
N LEU A 60 14.15 12.60 12.55
CA LEU A 60 13.81 11.22 12.18
C LEU A 60 12.42 11.10 11.55
N GLU A 61 11.43 11.87 12.03
CA GLU A 61 10.08 11.84 11.47
C GLU A 61 10.06 12.36 10.01
N GLN A 62 10.81 13.42 9.72
CA GLN A 62 11.03 13.89 8.35
C GLN A 62 11.63 12.81 7.44
N LYS A 63 12.71 12.15 7.90
CA LYS A 63 13.36 11.08 7.13
C LYS A 63 12.42 9.90 6.88
N SER A 64 11.61 9.55 7.88
CA SER A 64 10.59 8.50 7.74
C SER A 64 9.57 8.85 6.66
N LEU A 65 9.00 10.06 6.70
CA LEU A 65 8.02 10.53 5.70
C LEU A 65 8.62 10.59 4.28
N GLN A 66 9.89 11.02 4.16
CA GLN A 66 10.61 11.01 2.88
C GLN A 66 10.82 9.59 2.35
N LEU A 67 11.15 8.63 3.21
CA LEU A 67 11.31 7.23 2.81
C LEU A 67 9.96 6.62 2.42
N PHE A 68 8.88 6.91 3.15
CA PHE A 68 7.54 6.51 2.72
C PHE A 68 7.19 7.11 1.36
N ALA A 69 7.43 8.41 1.15
CA ALA A 69 7.21 9.05 -0.13
C ALA A 69 8.01 8.38 -1.27
N SER A 70 9.28 8.07 -1.04
CA SER A 70 10.13 7.33 -2.00
C SER A 70 9.57 5.94 -2.29
N GLY A 71 9.11 5.22 -1.27
CA GLY A 71 8.48 3.91 -1.43
C GLY A 71 7.25 3.98 -2.32
N PHE A 72 6.30 4.87 -2.01
CA PHE A 72 5.09 5.08 -2.84
C PHE A 72 5.45 5.57 -4.25
N GLY A 73 6.52 6.35 -4.40
CA GLY A 73 7.08 6.73 -5.69
C GLY A 73 7.60 5.53 -6.50
N CYS A 74 8.34 4.61 -5.87
CA CYS A 74 8.79 3.36 -6.49
C CYS A 74 7.61 2.47 -6.89
N TRP A 75 6.59 2.35 -6.03
CA TRP A 75 5.37 1.63 -6.36
C TRP A 75 4.68 2.23 -7.59
N THR A 76 4.56 3.56 -7.63
CA THR A 76 3.99 4.30 -8.78
C THR A 76 4.75 3.99 -10.07
N ILE A 77 6.09 3.99 -10.02
CA ILE A 77 6.92 3.67 -11.20
C ILE A 77 6.69 2.22 -11.64
N GLY A 78 6.67 1.27 -10.70
CA GLY A 78 6.35 -0.13 -10.98
C GLY A 78 4.98 -0.26 -11.65
N GLN A 79 3.99 0.47 -11.15
CA GLN A 79 2.65 0.50 -11.71
C GLN A 79 2.61 1.10 -13.12
N ILE A 80 3.40 2.14 -13.42
CA ILE A 80 3.48 2.68 -14.79
C ILE A 80 3.98 1.62 -15.77
N PHE A 81 4.96 0.80 -15.38
CA PHE A 81 5.43 -0.32 -16.22
C PHE A 81 4.36 -1.41 -16.36
N TRP A 82 3.64 -1.72 -15.29
CA TRP A 82 2.51 -2.66 -15.33
C TRP A 82 1.42 -2.18 -16.31
N THR A 83 0.97 -0.93 -16.16
CA THR A 83 -0.02 -0.29 -17.03
C THR A 83 0.45 -0.26 -18.49
N LYS A 84 1.74 0.04 -18.72
CA LYS A 84 2.32 0.01 -20.06
C LYS A 84 2.21 -1.37 -20.71
N PHE A 85 2.40 -2.45 -19.95
CA PHE A 85 2.23 -3.80 -20.47
C PHE A 85 0.78 -4.05 -20.90
N HIS A 86 -0.20 -3.73 -20.06
CA HIS A 86 -1.62 -3.90 -20.41
C HIS A 86 -2.03 -3.10 -21.66
N ILE A 87 -1.51 -1.88 -21.84
CA ILE A 87 -1.77 -1.09 -23.05
C ILE A 87 -1.19 -1.77 -24.30
N LEU A 88 0.02 -2.33 -24.21
CA LEU A 88 0.70 -2.98 -25.33
C LEU A 88 0.17 -4.39 -25.61
N HIS A 89 -0.39 -5.05 -24.59
CA HIS A 89 -0.90 -6.41 -24.65
C HIS A 89 -2.28 -6.50 -23.98
N PRO A 90 -3.36 -5.97 -24.59
CA PRO A 90 -4.68 -5.87 -23.95
C PRO A 90 -5.31 -7.21 -23.54
N GLU A 91 -4.98 -8.28 -24.27
CA GLU A 91 -5.45 -9.64 -24.00
C GLU A 91 -4.45 -10.47 -23.18
N GLY A 92 -3.29 -9.90 -22.85
CA GLY A 92 -2.20 -10.59 -22.17
C GLY A 92 -2.24 -10.40 -20.65
N SER A 93 -1.78 -11.40 -19.91
CA SER A 93 -1.40 -11.24 -18.50
C SER A 93 0.02 -10.73 -18.40
N VAL A 94 0.28 -9.78 -17.49
CA VAL A 94 1.66 -9.37 -17.16
C VAL A 94 2.44 -10.62 -16.74
N PRO A 95 3.57 -10.95 -17.40
CA PRO A 95 4.38 -12.10 -17.02
C PRO A 95 4.92 -11.88 -15.61
N PHE A 96 5.07 -12.95 -14.82
CA PHE A 96 5.59 -12.80 -13.47
C PHE A 96 6.85 -13.67 -13.29
N PRO A 97 7.99 -13.09 -12.86
CA PRO A 97 8.25 -11.67 -12.60
C PRO A 97 8.31 -10.76 -13.86
N TYR A 98 8.13 -9.45 -13.66
CA TYR A 98 8.26 -8.37 -14.65
C TYR A 98 9.06 -7.17 -14.13
N ILE A 99 9.37 -6.22 -15.02
CA ILE A 99 10.12 -5.00 -14.65
C ILE A 99 9.39 -4.14 -13.59
N SER A 100 8.06 -4.25 -13.49
CA SER A 100 7.25 -3.59 -12.45
C SER A 100 7.64 -4.03 -11.04
N ASP A 101 8.05 -5.29 -10.88
CA ASP A 101 8.40 -5.89 -9.59
C ASP A 101 9.62 -5.23 -8.94
N ILE A 102 10.48 -4.56 -9.72
CA ILE A 102 11.58 -3.75 -9.19
C ILE A 102 11.01 -2.59 -8.36
N GLY A 103 9.99 -1.91 -8.89
CA GLY A 103 9.32 -0.80 -8.21
C GLY A 103 8.53 -1.27 -6.99
N PHE A 104 7.79 -2.37 -7.13
CA PHE A 104 7.02 -2.96 -6.04
C PHE A 104 7.91 -3.50 -4.92
N PHE A 105 9.03 -4.15 -5.24
CA PHE A 105 9.98 -4.59 -4.22
C PHE A 105 10.65 -3.39 -3.54
N ALA A 106 11.10 -2.39 -4.30
CA ALA A 106 11.70 -1.18 -3.74
C ALA A 106 10.75 -0.43 -2.80
N PHE A 107 9.43 -0.40 -3.08
CA PHE A 107 8.42 0.13 -2.16
C PHE A 107 8.55 -0.47 -0.76
N HIS A 108 8.58 -1.80 -0.65
CA HIS A 108 8.68 -2.48 0.64
C HIS A 108 9.96 -2.10 1.37
N ILE A 109 11.09 -2.04 0.66
CA ILE A 109 12.39 -1.69 1.24
C ILE A 109 12.36 -0.27 1.82
N PHE A 110 11.93 0.71 1.04
CA PHE A 110 11.83 2.10 1.50
C PHE A 110 10.86 2.26 2.67
N VAL A 111 9.69 1.60 2.62
CA VAL A 111 8.72 1.64 3.71
C VAL A 111 9.29 1.02 4.98
N LEU A 112 9.96 -0.13 4.91
CA LEU A 112 10.56 -0.76 6.08
C LEU A 112 11.64 0.12 6.71
N PHE A 113 12.53 0.72 5.92
CA PHE A 113 13.52 1.67 6.44
C PHE A 113 12.86 2.91 7.06
N GLY A 114 11.81 3.44 6.42
CA GLY A 114 11.01 4.53 6.97
C GLY A 114 10.38 4.18 8.31
N LEU A 115 9.86 2.95 8.46
CA LEU A 115 9.29 2.44 9.71
C LEU A 115 10.35 2.25 10.78
N PHE A 116 11.51 1.68 10.46
CA PHE A 116 12.59 1.52 11.43
C PHE A 116 13.07 2.87 11.98
N ILE A 117 13.19 3.88 11.12
CA ILE A 117 13.54 5.24 11.54
C ILE A 117 12.44 5.86 12.40
N LEU A 118 11.18 5.67 12.05
CA LEU A 118 10.04 6.15 12.83
C LEU A 118 9.97 5.48 14.20
N LEU A 119 10.10 4.15 14.24
CA LEU A 119 10.10 3.37 15.46
C LEU A 119 11.29 3.73 16.34
N LYS A 120 12.46 4.06 15.78
CA LYS A 120 13.59 4.56 16.56
C LYS A 120 13.26 5.87 17.29
N HIS A 121 12.47 6.76 16.67
CA HIS A 121 11.99 7.98 17.31
C HIS A 121 11.06 7.67 18.49
N TYR A 122 10.19 6.67 18.33
CA TYR A 122 9.19 6.32 19.34
C TYR A 122 9.58 5.22 20.33
N LEU A 123 10.70 4.53 20.12
CA LEU A 123 11.13 3.36 20.88
C LEU A 123 11.10 3.56 22.40
N PRO A 124 11.54 4.71 22.95
CA PRO A 124 11.51 4.95 24.41
C PRO A 124 10.10 4.97 25.01
N PHE A 125 9.07 5.15 24.19
CA PHE A 125 7.68 5.27 24.62
C PHE A 125 6.89 3.97 24.46
N ILE A 126 7.44 2.95 23.79
CA ILE A 126 6.77 1.67 23.56
C ILE A 126 6.94 0.78 24.79
N SER A 127 5.82 0.45 25.45
CA SER A 127 5.82 -0.49 26.57
C SER A 127 6.07 -1.93 26.11
N THR A 128 6.59 -2.78 27.01
CA THR A 128 6.74 -4.22 26.75
C THR A 128 5.42 -4.89 26.34
N LYS A 129 4.28 -4.44 26.89
CA LYS A 129 2.95 -4.95 26.52
C LYS A 129 2.59 -4.64 25.07
N GLN A 130 2.90 -3.43 24.60
CA GLN A 130 2.70 -3.06 23.19
C GLN A 130 3.61 -3.87 22.27
N TRP A 131 4.89 -4.06 22.63
CA TRP A 131 5.80 -4.92 21.87
C TRP A 131 5.31 -6.37 21.78
N LEU A 132 4.84 -6.94 22.91
CA LEU A 132 4.28 -8.29 22.92
C LEU A 132 3.02 -8.39 22.04
N SER A 133 2.17 -7.36 22.06
CA SER A 133 0.99 -7.29 21.19
C SER A 133 1.38 -7.26 19.72
N THR A 134 2.42 -6.51 19.35
CA THR A 134 2.99 -6.50 17.99
C THR A 134 3.49 -7.87 17.56
N VAL A 135 4.22 -8.58 18.44
CA VAL A 135 4.74 -9.93 18.15
C VAL A 135 3.60 -10.93 17.99
N ILE A 136 2.61 -10.91 18.89
CA ILE A 136 1.44 -11.79 18.80
C ILE A 136 0.67 -11.51 17.50
N PHE A 137 0.45 -10.24 17.16
CA PHE A 137 -0.23 -9.86 15.93
C PHE A 137 0.54 -10.34 14.68
N PHE A 138 1.87 -10.18 14.65
CA PHE A 138 2.73 -10.72 13.60
C PHE A 138 2.59 -12.24 13.46
N ILE A 139 2.68 -12.99 14.57
CA ILE A 139 2.56 -14.45 14.55
C ILE A 139 1.19 -14.89 14.03
N ILE A 140 0.11 -14.22 14.42
CA ILE A 140 -1.24 -14.51 13.92
C ILE A 140 -1.31 -14.31 12.41
N LEU A 141 -0.80 -13.17 11.91
CA LEU A 141 -0.80 -12.87 10.47
C LEU A 141 0.03 -13.89 9.69
N ILE A 142 1.21 -14.28 10.18
CA ILE A 142 2.02 -15.34 9.58
C ILE A 142 1.27 -16.67 9.60
N GLY A 143 0.63 -17.03 10.72
CA GLY A 143 -0.14 -18.27 10.84
C GLY A 143 -1.29 -18.37 9.83
N ILE A 144 -1.93 -17.24 9.50
CA ILE A 144 -2.99 -17.15 8.48
C ILE A 144 -2.39 -17.17 7.07
N ALA A 145 -1.38 -16.33 6.80
CA ALA A 145 -0.80 -16.20 5.47
C ALA A 145 0.01 -17.42 5.04
N PHE A 146 0.54 -18.19 5.99
CA PHE A 146 1.39 -19.34 5.69
C PHE A 146 0.68 -20.41 4.84
N PRO A 147 -0.45 -20.99 5.26
CA PRO A 147 -1.16 -21.98 4.44
C PRO A 147 -1.82 -21.37 3.20
N LEU A 148 -2.23 -20.10 3.25
CA LEU A 148 -3.02 -19.47 2.18
C LEU A 148 -2.16 -18.94 1.02
N VAL A 149 -0.96 -18.44 1.31
CA VAL A 149 -0.13 -17.75 0.32
C VAL A 149 1.32 -18.21 0.38
N LEU A 150 1.98 -18.15 1.55
CA LEU A 150 3.43 -18.36 1.62
C LEU A 150 3.85 -19.80 1.23
N LEU A 151 3.14 -20.82 1.73
CA LEU A 151 3.44 -22.21 1.43
C LEU A 151 3.12 -22.56 -0.03
N PRO A 152 1.95 -22.16 -0.60
CA PRO A 152 1.70 -22.25 -2.04
C PRO A 152 2.78 -21.60 -2.90
N SER A 153 3.24 -20.39 -2.56
CA SER A 153 4.29 -19.67 -3.30
C SER A 153 5.60 -20.48 -3.41
N ILE A 154 6.02 -21.15 -2.34
CA ILE A 154 7.24 -21.97 -2.32
C ILE A 154 7.04 -23.29 -3.09
N ARG A 155 5.85 -23.89 -2.99
CA ARG A 155 5.53 -25.19 -3.59
C ARG A 155 5.10 -25.12 -5.05
N SER A 156 4.78 -23.93 -5.56
CA SER A 156 4.37 -23.75 -6.95
C SER A 156 5.40 -24.34 -7.91
N VAL A 157 4.94 -25.14 -8.87
CA VAL A 157 5.79 -25.74 -9.92
C VAL A 157 5.87 -24.87 -11.17
N GLU A 158 4.89 -23.98 -11.36
CA GLU A 158 4.79 -23.08 -12.50
C GLU A 158 5.73 -21.86 -12.38
N LEU A 159 6.05 -21.46 -11.14
CA LEU A 159 6.89 -20.29 -10.88
C LEU A 159 8.38 -20.58 -11.06
N THR A 160 9.06 -19.65 -11.75
CA THR A 160 10.53 -19.59 -11.76
C THR A 160 11.10 -19.38 -10.35
N PRO A 161 12.39 -19.68 -10.08
CA PRO A 161 12.99 -19.44 -8.77
C PRO A 161 12.83 -18.00 -8.26
N LEU A 162 12.99 -17.02 -9.15
CA LEU A 162 12.77 -15.60 -8.81
C LEU A 162 11.28 -15.32 -8.53
N GLY A 163 10.36 -15.91 -9.32
CA GLY A 163 8.92 -15.81 -9.08
C GLY A 163 8.53 -16.36 -7.71
N LYS A 164 9.05 -17.53 -7.30
CA LYS A 164 8.80 -18.10 -5.97
C LYS A 164 9.30 -17.18 -4.86
N PHE A 165 10.50 -16.62 -5.03
CA PHE A 165 11.05 -15.66 -4.07
C PHE A 165 10.15 -14.44 -3.92
N LEU A 166 9.75 -13.81 -5.03
CA LEU A 166 8.90 -12.62 -5.00
C LEU A 166 7.49 -12.91 -4.45
N SER A 167 6.89 -14.03 -4.87
CA SER A 167 5.58 -14.48 -4.36
C SER A 167 5.57 -14.81 -2.86
N PHE A 168 6.74 -15.14 -2.31
CA PHE A 168 6.90 -15.36 -0.87
C PHE A 168 7.23 -14.06 -0.13
N ILE A 169 8.11 -13.25 -0.69
CA ILE A 169 8.65 -12.08 0.01
C ILE A 169 7.64 -10.95 0.08
N TYR A 170 6.79 -10.72 -0.93
CA TYR A 170 5.80 -9.63 -0.89
C TYR A 170 4.83 -9.79 0.29
N PRO A 171 4.08 -10.91 0.43
CA PRO A 171 3.17 -11.04 1.56
C PRO A 171 3.90 -11.06 2.91
N LEU A 172 5.12 -11.58 2.96
CA LEU A 172 5.92 -11.55 4.18
C LEU A 172 6.28 -10.12 4.59
N LEU A 173 6.77 -9.30 3.65
CA LEU A 173 7.15 -7.91 3.92
C LEU A 173 5.92 -7.06 4.27
N ASP A 174 4.78 -7.30 3.62
CA ASP A 174 3.49 -6.70 3.98
C ASP A 174 3.11 -6.97 5.44
N ILE A 175 3.21 -8.23 5.88
CA ILE A 175 2.93 -8.64 7.26
C ILE A 175 3.88 -7.95 8.23
N VAL A 176 5.17 -7.83 7.89
CA VAL A 176 6.14 -7.11 8.72
C VAL A 176 5.78 -5.62 8.80
N ILE A 177 5.46 -4.98 7.67
CA ILE A 177 5.08 -3.56 7.60
C ILE A 177 3.86 -3.30 8.49
N ILE A 178 2.78 -4.06 8.33
CA ILE A 178 1.55 -3.81 9.08
C ILE A 178 1.70 -4.13 10.57
N ALA A 179 2.49 -5.15 10.93
CA ALA A 179 2.79 -5.44 12.32
C ALA A 179 3.58 -4.29 12.98
N LEU A 180 4.60 -3.77 12.31
CA LEU A 180 5.42 -2.67 12.81
C LEU A 180 4.68 -1.33 12.89
N LEU A 181 3.56 -1.18 12.17
CA LEU A 181 2.67 -0.01 12.26
C LEU A 181 1.76 -0.02 13.50
N LEU A 182 1.48 -1.19 14.09
CA LEU A 182 0.63 -1.33 15.28
C LEU A 182 1.10 -0.50 16.49
N PRO A 183 2.39 -0.52 16.91
CA PRO A 183 2.85 0.31 18.02
C PRO A 183 2.81 1.81 17.67
N VAL A 184 2.98 2.18 16.40
CA VAL A 184 2.86 3.59 15.96
C VAL A 184 1.44 4.10 16.23
N ILE A 185 0.40 3.32 15.92
CA ILE A 185 -0.99 3.65 16.29
C ILE A 185 -1.11 3.82 17.81
N GLY A 186 -0.63 2.84 18.58
CA GLY A 186 -0.81 2.83 20.04
C GLY A 186 -0.18 4.04 20.75
N LEU A 187 0.89 4.60 20.20
CA LEU A 187 1.58 5.78 20.74
C LEU A 187 1.02 7.09 20.21
N THR A 188 0.59 7.10 18.97
CA THR A 188 0.08 8.29 18.30
C THR A 188 -1.43 8.41 18.48
N ALA A 189 -2.15 7.48 19.11
CA ALA A 189 -3.59 7.60 19.32
C ALA A 189 -3.95 8.75 20.29
N GLY A 190 -4.03 9.98 19.77
CA GLY A 190 -4.36 11.17 20.56
C GLY A 190 -4.02 12.48 19.83
N GLY A 191 -4.86 13.51 20.00
CA GLY A 191 -4.63 14.81 19.39
C GLY A 191 -4.67 14.79 17.85
N ARG A 192 -4.25 15.90 17.23
CA ARG A 192 -4.39 16.11 15.78
C ARG A 192 -3.34 15.36 14.95
N ILE A 193 -2.08 15.37 15.40
CA ILE A 193 -0.95 14.64 14.78
C ILE A 193 -1.20 13.14 14.86
N GLY A 194 -1.75 12.70 15.98
CA GLY A 194 -2.08 11.33 16.20
C GLY A 194 -3.10 10.74 15.24
N GLN A 195 -4.22 11.46 15.12
CA GLN A 195 -5.25 11.12 14.15
C GLN A 195 -4.72 11.09 12.71
N SER A 196 -3.73 11.91 12.33
CA SER A 196 -3.13 11.80 10.99
C SER A 196 -2.35 10.50 10.79
N TRP A 197 -1.57 10.07 11.79
CA TRP A 197 -0.84 8.80 11.73
C TRP A 197 -1.80 7.61 11.65
N VAL A 198 -2.88 7.61 12.43
CA VAL A 198 -3.91 6.56 12.36
C VAL A 198 -4.49 6.45 10.95
N ILE A 199 -4.81 7.57 10.30
CA ILE A 199 -5.33 7.57 8.92
C ILE A 199 -4.28 7.03 7.94
N ILE A 200 -3.01 7.45 8.07
CA ILE A 200 -1.91 6.91 7.24
C ILE A 200 -1.82 5.38 7.40
N VAL A 201 -1.83 4.88 8.64
CA VAL A 201 -1.73 3.44 8.90
C VAL A 201 -2.93 2.67 8.32
N ILE A 202 -4.14 3.21 8.38
CA ILE A 202 -5.32 2.60 7.74
C ILE A 202 -5.08 2.46 6.22
N GLY A 203 -4.47 3.46 5.59
CA GLY A 203 -4.11 3.39 4.18
C GLY A 203 -3.10 2.28 3.87
N PHE A 204 -2.04 2.14 4.67
CA PHE A 204 -1.11 1.01 4.57
C PHE A 204 -1.81 -0.34 4.78
N ALA A 205 -2.70 -0.44 5.78
CA ALA A 205 -3.43 -1.66 6.07
C ALA A 205 -4.29 -2.10 4.88
N LEU A 206 -4.98 -1.15 4.23
CA LEU A 206 -5.77 -1.45 3.03
C LEU A 206 -4.91 -1.88 1.85
N LEU A 207 -3.70 -1.31 1.70
CA LEU A 207 -2.77 -1.71 0.67
C LEU A 207 -2.34 -3.17 0.87
N THR A 208 -1.90 -3.52 2.09
CA THR A 208 -1.55 -4.90 2.47
C THR A 208 -2.71 -5.87 2.30
N VAL A 209 -3.96 -5.46 2.61
CA VAL A 209 -5.13 -6.30 2.36
C VAL A 209 -5.36 -6.51 0.86
N ALA A 210 -5.19 -5.47 0.04
CA ALA A 210 -5.31 -5.57 -1.40
C ALA A 210 -4.27 -6.56 -1.98
N ASP A 211 -3.01 -6.41 -1.56
CA ASP A 211 -1.90 -7.28 -1.99
C ASP A 211 -2.10 -8.73 -1.51
N ALA A 212 -2.57 -8.95 -0.27
CA ALA A 212 -2.89 -10.28 0.22
C ALA A 212 -4.03 -10.97 -0.57
N ILE A 213 -5.09 -10.22 -0.91
CA ILE A 213 -6.18 -10.73 -1.77
C ILE A 213 -5.63 -11.07 -3.15
N PHE A 214 -4.80 -10.19 -3.73
CA PHE A 214 -4.17 -10.43 -5.03
C PHE A 214 -3.36 -11.73 -5.02
N SER A 215 -2.43 -11.88 -4.08
CA SER A 215 -1.57 -13.05 -3.99
C SER A 215 -2.37 -14.33 -3.75
N TYR A 216 -3.40 -14.31 -2.91
CA TYR A 216 -4.27 -15.47 -2.69
C TYR A 216 -5.00 -15.88 -3.97
N LEU A 217 -5.56 -14.92 -4.71
CA LEU A 217 -6.30 -15.21 -5.93
C LEU A 217 -5.38 -15.70 -7.06
N GLU A 218 -4.17 -15.15 -7.15
CA GLU A 218 -3.15 -15.63 -8.08
C GLU A 218 -2.77 -17.10 -7.78
N MET A 219 -2.58 -17.45 -6.50
CA MET A 219 -2.29 -18.83 -6.09
C MET A 219 -3.44 -19.81 -6.32
N THR A 220 -4.68 -19.33 -6.48
CA THR A 220 -5.85 -20.17 -6.79
C THR A 220 -6.16 -20.26 -8.28
N GLY A 221 -5.28 -19.71 -9.14
CA GLY A 221 -5.34 -19.85 -10.59
C GLY A 221 -6.15 -18.78 -11.32
N TYR A 222 -6.55 -17.70 -10.64
CA TYR A 222 -7.13 -16.54 -11.32
C TYR A 222 -6.05 -15.74 -12.05
N SER A 223 -6.31 -15.35 -13.30
CA SER A 223 -5.35 -14.56 -14.08
C SER A 223 -5.22 -13.14 -13.55
N ALA A 224 -4.02 -12.56 -13.63
CA ALA A 224 -3.79 -11.15 -13.26
C ALA A 224 -4.74 -10.17 -13.96
N SER A 225 -5.17 -10.46 -15.20
CA SER A 225 -6.17 -9.68 -15.94
C SER A 225 -7.57 -9.75 -15.33
N PHE A 226 -7.99 -10.92 -14.84
CA PHE A 226 -9.23 -11.07 -14.07
C PHE A 226 -9.14 -10.30 -12.75
N LEU A 227 -7.96 -10.25 -12.13
CA LEU A 227 -7.73 -9.55 -10.86
C LEU A 227 -7.68 -8.02 -11.02
N ALA A 228 -7.05 -7.52 -12.08
CA ALA A 228 -7.04 -6.10 -12.44
C ALA A 228 -8.43 -5.59 -12.87
N GLY A 229 -9.27 -6.47 -13.43
CA GLY A 229 -10.69 -6.21 -13.71
C GLY A 229 -11.65 -6.64 -12.58
N SER A 230 -11.12 -7.09 -11.43
CA SER A 230 -11.95 -7.57 -10.33
C SER A 230 -12.48 -6.41 -9.51
N LYS A 231 -13.58 -6.64 -8.78
CA LYS A 231 -14.15 -5.67 -7.84
C LYS A 231 -13.22 -5.31 -6.66
N PHE A 232 -12.01 -5.87 -6.58
CA PHE A 232 -11.04 -5.58 -5.51
C PHE A 232 -10.01 -4.51 -5.89
N GLY A 233 -9.86 -4.17 -7.18
CA GLY A 233 -8.93 -3.12 -7.65
C GLY A 233 -9.12 -1.75 -6.97
N PHE A 234 -10.35 -1.45 -6.54
CA PHE A 234 -10.67 -0.24 -5.77
C PHE A 234 -9.87 -0.09 -4.47
N LEU A 235 -9.39 -1.19 -3.87
CA LEU A 235 -8.67 -1.17 -2.60
C LEU A 235 -7.33 -0.44 -2.69
N TRP A 236 -6.52 -0.65 -3.75
CA TRP A 236 -5.26 0.08 -3.95
C TRP A 236 -5.49 1.57 -4.13
N THR A 237 -6.54 1.93 -4.88
CA THR A 237 -6.94 3.34 -5.03
C THR A 237 -7.31 3.93 -3.66
N LEU A 238 -8.19 3.24 -2.93
CA LEU A 238 -8.67 3.70 -1.62
C LEU A 238 -7.52 3.84 -0.64
N ALA A 239 -6.58 2.90 -0.63
CA ALA A 239 -5.35 2.94 0.17
C ALA A 239 -4.56 4.22 -0.11
N GLY A 240 -4.24 4.52 -1.37
CA GLY A 240 -3.51 5.72 -1.76
C GLY A 240 -4.23 7.01 -1.35
N LEU A 241 -5.55 7.09 -1.57
CA LEU A 241 -6.36 8.24 -1.18
C LEU A 241 -6.44 8.44 0.34
N ILE A 242 -6.49 7.36 1.12
CA ILE A 242 -6.46 7.43 2.59
C ILE A 242 -5.08 7.87 3.10
N VAL A 243 -3.99 7.35 2.54
CA VAL A 243 -2.63 7.82 2.88
C VAL A 243 -2.50 9.31 2.58
N MET A 244 -2.98 9.77 1.41
CA MET A 244 -3.02 11.18 1.05
C MET A 244 -3.84 11.99 2.07
N ALA A 245 -5.02 11.53 2.47
CA ALA A 245 -5.87 12.20 3.47
C ALA A 245 -5.17 12.34 4.83
N GLY A 246 -4.46 11.30 5.26
CA GLY A 246 -3.66 11.29 6.48
C GLY A 246 -2.50 12.28 6.42
N ALA A 247 -1.76 12.30 5.31
CA ALA A 247 -0.68 13.25 5.08
C ALA A 247 -1.17 14.72 5.04
N ILE A 248 -2.33 14.99 4.44
CA ILE A 248 -2.96 16.32 4.49
C ILE A 248 -3.29 16.70 5.94
N LYS A 249 -3.88 15.79 6.70
CA LYS A 249 -4.22 16.03 8.11
C LYS A 249 -2.97 16.30 8.95
N PHE A 250 -1.88 15.60 8.65
CA PHE A 250 -0.58 15.79 9.28
C PHE A 250 -0.07 17.21 9.06
N ILE A 251 -0.12 17.70 7.81
CA ILE A 251 0.25 19.06 7.44
C ILE A 251 -0.59 20.09 8.22
N GLU A 252 -1.91 19.90 8.29
CA GLU A 252 -2.80 20.81 9.05
C GLU A 252 -2.52 20.82 10.56
N ALA A 253 -2.06 19.70 11.11
CA ALA A 253 -1.73 19.59 12.52
C ALA A 253 -0.46 20.38 12.88
N HIS A 254 0.47 20.54 11.94
CA HIS A 254 1.75 21.26 12.11
C HIS A 254 1.75 22.70 11.56
N SER A 255 0.75 23.09 10.77
CA SER A 255 0.64 24.45 10.19
C SER A 255 -0.07 25.47 11.10
N LYS A 256 -0.38 25.11 12.34
CA LYS A 256 -1.09 25.93 13.32
C LYS A 256 -0.29 25.99 14.60
#